data_AF-A0A6P9AUQ4-F1
#
_entry.id   AF-A0A6P9AUQ4-F1
#
_cell.length_a   1.000
_cell.length_b   1.000
_cell.length_c   1.000
_cell.angle_alpha   90.00
_cell.angle_beta   90.00
_cell.angle_gamma   90.00
#
_symmetry.space_group_name_H-M   'P 1'
#
loop_
_entity.id
_entity.type
_entity.pdbx_description
1 polymer ?
#
loop_
_entity_poly.entity_id
_entity_poly.type
_entity_poly.pdbx_seq_one_letter_code
_entity_poly.pdbx_strand_id
1 'polypeptide(L)'
;MPSQLGIRPSKLNIRRRDEEGGVEVGEGADEWSQAKTLIKPPDQLDLTDAELKEEITRILTANNPHAPQNIVRYSFKERAYKQTSVVEQMAVHFSLCGNLIFKDSDEGRRQGLRASSSGNISSA
;
A
#
# COMPACT_ATOMS: atom_id res chain seq x y z
N MET A 1 -23.07 -7.14 -74.38
CA MET A 1 -23.58 -5.78 -74.55
C MET A 1 -23.99 -5.22 -73.18
N PRO A 2 -23.66 -3.95 -72.86
CA PRO A 2 -23.50 -3.43 -71.50
C PRO A 2 -24.65 -2.50 -71.03
N SER A 3 -24.76 -2.27 -69.72
CA SER A 3 -25.36 -1.09 -69.05
C SER A 3 -25.38 -1.35 -67.52
N GLN A 4 -25.26 -0.43 -66.57
CA GLN A 4 -24.72 0.92 -66.44
C GLN A 4 -24.69 1.22 -64.91
N LEU A 5 -23.77 2.08 -64.48
CA LEU A 5 -23.62 2.62 -63.11
C LEU A 5 -24.86 3.44 -62.64
N GLY A 6 -25.10 3.53 -61.31
CA GLY A 6 -25.90 4.64 -60.76
C GLY A 6 -26.44 4.55 -59.31
N ILE A 7 -25.62 4.97 -58.33
CA ILE A 7 -25.90 5.87 -57.16
C ILE A 7 -27.15 5.60 -56.26
N ARG A 8 -26.92 5.49 -54.93
CA ARG A 8 -27.46 6.42 -53.90
C ARG A 8 -26.89 6.17 -52.48
N PRO A 9 -26.60 7.24 -51.71
CA PRO A 9 -26.06 7.16 -50.35
C PRO A 9 -27.18 6.89 -49.32
N SER A 10 -26.95 5.98 -48.38
CA SER A 10 -27.83 5.81 -47.22
C SER A 10 -27.42 6.78 -46.11
N LYS A 11 -28.28 7.76 -45.87
CA LYS A 11 -28.29 8.55 -44.64
C LYS A 11 -28.61 7.61 -43.47
N LEU A 12 -27.70 7.47 -42.52
CA LEU A 12 -28.06 7.01 -41.17
C LEU A 12 -28.10 8.20 -40.22
N ASN A 13 -29.17 8.19 -39.45
CA ASN A 13 -29.75 9.29 -38.70
C ASN A 13 -28.94 9.59 -37.44
N ILE A 14 -28.79 10.88 -37.16
CA ILE A 14 -28.25 11.47 -35.93
C ILE A 14 -29.16 11.18 -34.73
N ARG A 15 -28.59 11.03 -33.52
CA ARG A 15 -29.15 11.25 -32.15
C ARG A 15 -28.29 10.47 -31.11
N ARG A 16 -27.75 11.00 -30.01
CA ARG A 16 -27.75 12.32 -29.34
C ARG A 16 -26.43 12.46 -28.54
N ARG A 17 -25.98 13.70 -28.45
CA ARG A 17 -25.15 14.39 -27.44
C ARG A 17 -25.16 13.77 -26.04
N ASP A 18 -23.96 13.64 -25.44
CA ASP A 18 -23.67 13.95 -24.03
C ASP A 18 -22.24 14.52 -23.96
N GLU A 19 -22.15 15.85 -23.84
CA GLU A 19 -20.97 16.57 -23.34
C GLU A 19 -21.26 16.89 -21.86
N GLU A 20 -20.43 16.41 -20.93
CA GLU A 20 -19.80 17.24 -19.88
C GLU A 20 -19.05 16.36 -18.87
N GLY A 21 -17.82 16.76 -18.57
CA GLY A 21 -16.99 16.15 -17.52
C GLY A 21 -15.53 16.54 -17.61
N GLY A 22 -15.23 17.75 -18.08
CA GLY A 22 -13.88 18.32 -18.01
C GLY A 22 -13.61 18.74 -16.57
N VAL A 23 -12.71 18.03 -15.90
CA VAL A 23 -12.16 18.47 -14.61
C VAL A 23 -11.22 19.64 -14.87
N GLU A 24 -11.58 20.82 -14.37
CA GLU A 24 -10.70 21.99 -14.31
C GLU A 24 -9.48 21.64 -13.43
N VAL A 25 -8.34 21.42 -14.06
CA VAL A 25 -7.06 21.23 -13.36
C VAL A 25 -6.57 22.62 -12.97
N GLY A 26 -6.72 22.97 -11.70
CA GLY A 26 -6.16 24.20 -11.13
C GLY A 26 -4.65 24.32 -11.35
N GLU A 27 -4.16 25.56 -11.46
CA GLU A 27 -2.80 26.03 -11.79
C GLU A 27 -1.68 25.54 -10.81
N GLY A 28 -1.54 24.23 -10.64
CA GLY A 28 -0.46 23.60 -9.88
C GLY A 28 0.05 22.27 -10.48
N ALA A 29 -0.44 21.90 -11.67
CA ALA A 29 -0.10 20.64 -12.36
C ALA A 29 1.17 20.70 -13.22
N ASP A 30 1.85 21.85 -13.28
CA ASP A 30 2.98 22.05 -14.19
C ASP A 30 4.28 21.39 -13.72
N GLU A 31 4.42 21.08 -12.42
CA GLU A 31 5.65 20.46 -11.89
C GLU A 31 5.74 18.95 -12.20
N TRP A 32 4.61 18.28 -12.32
CA TRP A 32 4.54 16.86 -12.72
C TRP A 32 4.48 16.67 -14.25
N SER A 33 4.28 17.76 -14.98
CA SER A 33 4.19 17.80 -16.45
C SER A 33 5.55 17.94 -17.13
N GLN A 34 6.65 18.02 -16.36
CA GLN A 34 7.99 17.91 -16.94
C GLN A 34 8.13 16.53 -17.57
N ALA A 35 8.14 16.52 -18.90
CA ALA A 35 8.38 15.34 -19.71
C ALA A 35 9.71 14.71 -19.26
N LYS A 36 9.63 13.73 -18.36
CA LYS A 36 10.76 12.87 -18.02
C LYS A 36 11.20 12.28 -19.35
N THR A 37 12.37 12.67 -19.82
CA THR A 37 12.99 12.07 -21.00
C THR A 37 12.96 10.57 -20.77
N LEU A 38 12.24 9.85 -21.63
CA LEU A 38 12.05 8.41 -21.49
C LEU A 38 13.40 7.74 -21.77
N ILE A 39 14.16 7.48 -20.72
CA ILE A 39 15.44 6.77 -20.80
C ILE A 39 15.13 5.29 -20.64
N LYS A 40 15.35 4.50 -21.71
CA LYS A 40 15.31 3.04 -21.65
C LYS A 40 16.49 2.55 -20.80
N PRO A 41 16.27 1.83 -19.69
CA PRO A 41 17.35 1.20 -18.93
C PRO A 41 18.17 0.24 -19.80
N PRO A 42 19.48 0.12 -19.56
CA PRO A 42 20.35 -0.75 -20.36
C PRO A 42 20.00 -2.24 -20.24
N ASP A 43 19.31 -2.64 -19.17
CA ASP A 43 18.87 -4.01 -18.87
C ASP A 43 17.42 -4.31 -19.30
N GLN A 44 16.75 -3.38 -20.00
CA GLN A 44 15.38 -3.60 -20.45
C GLN A 44 15.33 -4.59 -21.63
N LEU A 45 14.67 -5.74 -21.40
CA LEU A 45 14.39 -6.76 -22.40
C LEU A 45 13.62 -6.23 -23.62
N ASP A 46 13.99 -6.72 -24.81
CA ASP A 46 13.26 -6.51 -26.05
C ASP A 46 12.16 -7.57 -26.17
N LEU A 47 10.92 -7.15 -25.91
CA LEU A 47 9.74 -8.01 -26.00
C LEU A 47 9.11 -7.90 -27.39
N THR A 48 8.48 -8.98 -27.84
CA THR A 48 7.66 -9.00 -29.05
C THR A 48 6.37 -8.21 -28.85
N ASP A 49 5.74 -7.79 -29.95
CA ASP A 49 4.43 -7.11 -29.92
C ASP A 49 3.34 -7.94 -29.24
N ALA A 50 3.48 -9.27 -29.24
CA ALA A 50 2.56 -10.17 -28.57
C ALA A 50 2.74 -10.11 -27.05
N GLU A 51 3.99 -10.27 -26.57
CA GLU A 51 4.34 -10.20 -25.14
C GLU A 51 4.03 -8.82 -24.54
N LEU A 52 4.23 -7.75 -25.31
CA LEU A 52 3.93 -6.39 -24.85
C LEU A 52 2.43 -6.14 -24.66
N LYS A 53 1.57 -6.88 -25.37
CA LYS A 53 0.11 -6.79 -25.27
C LYS A 53 -0.47 -7.72 -24.20
N GLU A 54 0.35 -8.53 -23.55
CA GLU A 54 -0.11 -9.41 -22.48
C GLU A 54 -0.64 -8.59 -21.30
N GLU A 55 -1.87 -8.87 -20.89
CA GLU A 55 -2.46 -8.28 -19.71
C GLU A 55 -2.02 -9.06 -18.46
N ILE A 56 -1.15 -8.45 -17.67
CA ILE A 56 -0.66 -9.04 -16.41
C ILE A 56 -1.41 -8.43 -15.24
N THR A 57 -2.42 -9.15 -14.75
CA THR A 57 -3.11 -8.78 -13.50
C THR A 57 -2.16 -8.98 -12.32
N ARG A 58 -1.69 -7.88 -11.72
CA ARG A 58 -0.87 -7.90 -10.51
C ARG A 58 -1.71 -7.55 -9.28
N ILE A 59 -1.71 -8.43 -8.28
CA ILE A 59 -2.36 -8.18 -6.98
C ILE A 59 -1.31 -7.61 -6.04
N LEU A 60 -1.52 -6.37 -5.59
CA LEU A 60 -0.71 -5.80 -4.53
C LEU A 60 -1.08 -6.46 -3.20
N THR A 61 -0.11 -7.10 -2.57
CA THR A 61 -0.27 -7.70 -1.24
C THR A 61 0.67 -7.01 -0.25
N ALA A 62 0.22 -6.78 0.97
CA ALA A 62 1.04 -6.23 2.04
C ALA A 62 1.91 -7.32 2.72
N ASN A 63 2.39 -8.29 1.94
CA ASN A 63 3.20 -9.39 2.43
C ASN A 63 4.67 -8.99 2.40
N ASN A 64 5.35 -9.15 3.53
CA ASN A 64 6.79 -8.95 3.62
C ASN A 64 7.49 -10.15 2.97
N PRO A 65 8.29 -9.94 1.89
CA PRO A 65 9.01 -11.03 1.23
C PRO A 65 10.07 -11.69 2.13
N HIS A 66 10.49 -11.02 3.20
CA HIS A 66 11.42 -11.55 4.20
C HIS A 66 10.72 -12.23 5.38
N ALA A 67 9.39 -12.25 5.43
CA ALA A 67 8.67 -12.92 6.51
C ALA A 67 8.80 -14.45 6.39
N PRO A 68 9.07 -15.17 7.50
CA PRO A 68 9.19 -16.62 7.48
C PRO A 68 7.85 -17.28 7.17
N GLN A 69 7.86 -18.30 6.32
CA GLN A 69 6.61 -18.95 5.87
C GLN A 69 6.08 -19.98 6.87
N ASN A 70 6.95 -20.63 7.65
CA ASN A 70 6.59 -21.76 8.51
C ASN A 70 7.20 -21.62 9.91
N ILE A 71 6.46 -21.01 10.84
CA ILE A 71 6.85 -20.95 12.25
C ILE A 71 6.19 -22.09 13.02
N VAL A 72 6.96 -22.88 13.77
CA VAL A 72 6.45 -23.94 14.65
C VAL A 72 6.81 -23.61 16.10
N ARG A 73 5.84 -23.65 17.00
CA ARG A 73 6.00 -23.37 18.44
C ARG A 73 5.42 -24.49 19.28
N TYR A 74 6.05 -24.80 20.40
CA TYR A 74 5.53 -25.78 21.34
C TYR A 74 4.35 -25.21 22.13
N SER A 75 3.23 -25.92 22.12
CA SER A 75 2.06 -25.60 22.94
C SER A 75 2.13 -26.37 24.25
N PHE A 76 2.32 -25.67 25.37
CA PHE A 76 2.28 -26.29 26.71
C PHE A 76 0.90 -26.86 27.05
N LYS A 77 -0.17 -26.25 26.54
CA LYS A 77 -1.55 -26.73 26.72
C LYS A 77 -1.75 -28.10 26.09
N GLU A 78 -1.18 -28.31 24.91
CA GLU A 78 -1.42 -29.50 24.10
C GLU A 78 -0.24 -30.48 24.08
N ARG A 79 0.86 -30.11 24.74
CA ARG A 79 2.10 -30.86 24.84
C ARG A 79 2.65 -31.30 23.48
N ALA A 80 2.51 -30.43 22.48
CA ALA A 80 2.87 -30.73 21.10
C ALA A 80 3.38 -29.49 20.37
N TYR A 81 4.18 -29.70 19.33
CA TYR A 81 4.60 -28.66 18.40
C TYR A 81 3.46 -28.32 17.44
N LYS A 82 3.19 -27.03 17.27
CA LYS A 82 2.12 -26.51 16.42
C LYS A 82 2.63 -25.45 15.48
N GLN A 83 2.15 -25.50 14.25
CA GLN A 83 2.36 -24.42 13.30
C GLN A 83 1.60 -23.17 13.76
N THR A 84 2.29 -22.04 13.74
CA THR A 84 1.67 -20.73 13.94
C THR A 84 1.07 -20.30 12.60
N SER A 85 -0.25 -20.07 12.57
CA SER A 85 -0.98 -19.68 11.36
C SER A 85 -0.80 -18.21 10.97
N VAL A 86 -0.37 -17.37 11.92
CA VAL A 86 -0.20 -15.93 11.72
C VAL A 86 1.27 -15.56 11.79
N VAL A 87 1.79 -15.02 10.69
CA VAL A 87 3.14 -14.46 10.61
C VAL A 87 3.02 -12.95 10.49
N GLU A 88 3.79 -12.23 11.30
CA GLU A 88 3.84 -10.77 11.26
C GLU A 88 4.52 -10.30 9.96
N GLN A 89 3.87 -9.37 9.27
CA GLN A 89 4.35 -8.81 7.99
C GLN A 89 5.01 -7.42 8.18
N MET A 90 5.03 -6.88 9.39
CA MET A 90 5.64 -5.58 9.67
C MET A 90 7.16 -5.73 9.80
N ALA A 91 7.91 -4.99 8.99
CA ALA A 91 9.36 -4.89 9.13
C ALA A 91 9.70 -3.76 10.11
N VAL A 92 10.44 -4.07 11.18
CA VAL A 92 10.94 -3.09 12.14
C VAL A 92 12.41 -2.83 11.86
N HIS A 93 12.75 -1.61 11.45
CA HIS A 93 14.15 -1.23 11.18
C HIS A 93 14.90 -0.84 12.46
N PHE A 94 14.21 -0.18 13.39
CA PHE A 94 14.78 0.27 14.66
C PHE A 94 13.73 0.21 15.76
N SER A 95 14.14 -0.24 16.95
CA SER A 95 13.31 -0.26 18.15
C SER A 95 14.16 0.18 19.34
N LEU A 96 13.59 1.02 20.19
CA LEU A 96 14.23 1.50 21.42
C LEU A 96 13.20 1.51 22.55
N CYS A 97 13.55 0.87 23.66
CA CYS A 97 12.76 0.94 24.88
C CYS A 97 13.19 2.17 25.70
N GLY A 98 12.31 3.15 25.81
CA GLY A 98 12.51 4.32 26.68
C GLY A 98 12.21 4.02 28.16
N ASN A 99 12.72 4.89 29.05
CA ASN A 99 12.51 4.82 30.50
C ASN A 99 11.92 6.11 31.09
N LEU A 100 11.51 7.06 30.26
CA LEU A 100 10.88 8.31 30.68
C LEU A 100 9.37 8.10 30.89
N ILE A 101 8.87 8.59 32.03
CA ILE A 101 7.45 8.53 32.39
C ILE A 101 6.92 9.95 32.46
N PHE A 102 5.83 10.23 31.75
CA PHE A 102 5.16 11.52 31.82
C PHE A 102 4.50 11.68 33.19
N LYS A 103 4.78 12.77 33.92
CA LYS A 103 4.36 12.96 35.32
C LYS A 103 2.84 12.90 35.50
N ASP A 104 2.10 13.45 34.54
CA ASP A 104 0.64 13.51 34.59
C ASP A 104 -0.02 12.25 34.02
N SER A 105 0.76 11.27 33.54
CA SER A 105 0.23 9.95 33.18
C SER A 105 -0.22 9.18 34.43
N ASP A 106 -0.99 8.11 34.23
CA ASP A 106 -1.45 7.28 35.34
C ASP A 106 -0.29 6.65 36.13
N GLU A 107 0.70 6.10 35.43
CA GLU A 107 1.88 5.53 36.08
C GLU A 107 2.73 6.61 36.78
N GLY A 108 2.84 7.81 36.19
CA GLY A 108 3.53 8.94 36.82
C GLY A 108 2.92 9.34 38.15
N ARG A 109 1.60 9.49 38.21
CA ARG A 109 0.88 9.81 39.46
C ARG A 109 1.00 8.70 40.50
N ARG A 110 0.88 7.43 40.08
CA ARG A 110 1.04 6.26 40.96
C ARG A 110 2.43 6.21 41.59
N GLN A 111 3.48 6.45 40.81
CA GLN A 111 4.84 6.49 41.34
C GLN A 111 5.06 7.68 42.28
N GLY A 112 4.52 8.85 41.93
CA GLY A 112 4.54 10.03 42.80
C GLY A 112 3.88 9.77 44.16
N LEU A 113 2.71 9.14 44.17
CA LEU A 113 1.98 8.78 45.39
C LEU A 113 2.73 7.73 46.24
N ARG A 114 3.38 6.75 45.59
CA ARG A 114 4.21 5.76 46.29
C ARG A 114 5.45 6.38 46.91
N ALA A 115 6.09 7.31 46.19
CA ALA A 115 7.26 8.02 46.70
C ALA A 115 6.88 8.88 47.92
N SER A 116 5.73 9.56 47.88
CA SER A 116 5.27 10.37 49.02
C SER A 116 4.84 9.51 50.22
N SER A 117 4.25 8.32 50.00
CA SER A 117 3.88 7.42 51.11
C SER A 117 5.07 6.70 51.74
N SER A 118 6.13 6.43 50.98
CA SER A 118 7.35 5.76 51.47
C SER A 118 8.23 6.64 52.36
N GLY A 119 8.14 7.98 52.22
CA GLY A 119 8.85 8.93 53.07
C GLY A 119 8.30 9.07 54.50
N ASN A 120 7.09 8.59 54.76
CA ASN A 120 6.44 8.68 56.08
C ASN A 120 6.72 7.47 57.00
N ILE A 121 7.49 6.48 56.54
CA ILE A 121 7.68 5.20 57.25
C ILE A 121 9.05 5.12 57.95
N SER A 122 9.92 6.12 57.81
CA SER A 122 11.27 6.15 58.38
C SER A 122 11.42 7.04 59.63
N SER A 123 10.33 7.42 60.30
CA SER A 123 10.34 8.29 61.49
C SER A 123 9.73 7.64 62.74
N ALA A 124 10.03 6.35 62.99
CA ALA A 124 9.71 5.67 64.24
C ALA A 124 10.98 5.28 64.99
#